data_AF-K2P3I0-F1
#
_entry.id   AF-K2P3I0-F1
#
_cell.length_a   1.000
_cell.length_b   1.000
_cell.length_c   1.000
_cell.angle_alpha   90.00
_cell.angle_beta   90.00
_cell.angle_gamma   90.00
#
_symmetry.space_group_name_H-M   'P 1'
#
loop_
_entity.id
_entity.type
_entity.pdbx_description
1 polymer ?
#
loop_
_entity_poly.entity_id
_entity_poly.type
_entity_poly.pdbx_seq_one_letter_code
_entity_poly.pdbx_strand_id
1 'polypeptide(L)'
;MEYGDKTIYGATKNVDEDLRKIIALLNDEVSKLVKKNEVDYLLISLRAIANYTGVLFERLISYQDLPIEYTAISARNLFECYLIAAYIISDPSKGKEFISQKPREELEINEGFLSLTTKNTSEESIKSIRDRIEYIREIVRVNHLTPSKNWTVSHLARQTNNEQEYKAFFKLYSKYIHPSSWIMNSNRYEYDNPVFKNIFLLQGQHYTSCITKLIDEYLGNKTIA
;
A
#
# COMPACT_ATOMS: atom_id res chain seq x y z
N MET A 1 22.99 6.97 0.52
CA MET A 1 22.06 7.91 -0.11
C MET A 1 21.49 8.75 1.00
N GLU A 2 21.86 10.02 1.08
CA GLU A 2 21.29 10.99 2.02
C GLU A 2 20.19 11.77 1.31
N TYR A 3 18.99 11.81 1.89
CA TYR A 3 17.90 12.64 1.39
C TYR A 3 17.13 13.24 2.57
N GLY A 4 17.17 14.58 2.69
CA GLY A 4 16.21 15.48 3.35
C GLY A 4 15.87 15.25 4.84
N ASP A 5 16.58 15.96 5.73
CA ASP A 5 16.37 16.26 7.18
C ASP A 5 15.91 15.16 8.16
N LYS A 6 15.53 13.97 7.70
CA LYS A 6 15.52 12.74 8.48
C LYS A 6 16.09 11.63 7.61
N THR A 7 17.24 11.12 7.99
CA THR A 7 17.87 10.02 7.25
C THR A 7 17.04 8.74 7.42
N ILE A 8 16.41 8.26 6.35
CA ILE A 8 15.67 7.01 6.36
C ILE A 8 16.66 5.85 6.20
N TYR A 9 17.01 5.17 7.30
CA TYR A 9 17.91 4.02 7.28
C TYR A 9 17.12 2.71 7.27
N GLY A 10 16.82 2.14 6.10
CA GLY A 10 16.38 0.74 5.97
C GLY A 10 17.57 -0.21 5.74
N ALA A 11 17.64 -1.33 6.46
CA ALA A 11 18.63 -2.39 6.20
C ALA A 11 17.97 -3.52 5.38
N THR A 12 18.60 -3.97 4.29
CA THR A 12 18.06 -5.09 3.49
C THR A 12 18.32 -6.47 4.10
N LYS A 13 19.01 -6.53 5.24
CA LYS A 13 19.29 -7.75 5.99
C LYS A 13 18.10 -8.11 6.88
N ASN A 14 17.73 -9.40 6.91
CA ASN A 14 16.67 -9.97 7.76
C ASN A 14 15.27 -9.34 7.60
N VAL A 15 15.02 -8.66 6.47
CA VAL A 15 13.76 -7.93 6.21
C VAL A 15 12.52 -8.82 6.39
N ASP A 16 12.56 -10.06 5.90
CA ASP A 16 11.44 -11.01 6.03
C ASP A 16 11.14 -11.34 7.50
N GLU A 17 12.17 -11.66 8.28
CA GLU A 17 12.03 -12.02 9.69
C GLU A 17 11.46 -10.85 10.50
N ASP A 18 11.98 -9.65 10.28
CA ASP A 18 11.56 -8.46 11.02
C ASP A 18 10.14 -8.05 10.61
N LEU A 19 9.78 -8.14 9.34
CA LEU A 19 8.43 -7.92 8.87
C LEU A 19 7.43 -8.91 9.49
N ARG A 20 7.78 -10.21 9.53
CA ARG A 20 6.92 -11.25 10.15
C ARG A 20 6.70 -11.00 11.64
N LYS A 21 7.75 -10.58 12.36
CA LYS A 21 7.63 -10.21 13.78
C LYS A 21 6.66 -9.06 13.98
N ILE A 22 6.81 -7.97 13.21
CA ILE A 22 5.92 -6.81 13.29
C ILE A 22 4.48 -7.17 12.94
N ILE A 23 4.26 -7.97 11.88
CA ILE A 23 2.92 -8.45 11.51
C ILE A 23 2.28 -9.23 12.66
N ALA A 24 3.03 -10.17 13.27
CA ALA A 24 2.52 -10.97 14.39
C ALA A 24 2.14 -10.10 15.59
N LEU A 25 2.99 -9.14 15.96
CA LEU A 25 2.74 -8.19 17.05
C LEU A 25 1.49 -7.35 16.80
N LEU A 26 1.37 -6.72 15.63
CA LEU A 26 0.20 -5.90 15.30
C LEU A 26 -1.09 -6.71 15.25
N ASN A 27 -1.05 -7.94 14.74
CA ASN A 27 -2.21 -8.82 14.71
C ASN A 27 -2.67 -9.20 16.12
N ASP A 28 -1.75 -9.47 17.04
CA ASP A 28 -2.06 -9.73 18.45
C ASP A 28 -2.65 -8.49 19.14
N GLU A 29 -2.02 -7.33 18.99
CA GLU A 29 -2.49 -6.07 19.57
C GLU A 29 -3.89 -5.67 19.08
N VAL A 30 -4.13 -5.74 17.77
CA VAL A 30 -5.47 -5.46 17.22
C VAL A 30 -6.50 -6.50 17.70
N SER A 31 -6.10 -7.77 17.86
CA SER A 31 -7.00 -8.81 18.39
C SER A 31 -7.40 -8.52 19.84
N LYS A 32 -6.50 -7.96 20.66
CA LYS A 32 -6.80 -7.52 22.04
C LYS A 32 -7.81 -6.38 22.05
N LEU A 33 -7.67 -5.39 21.16
CA LEU A 33 -8.63 -4.28 21.04
C LEU A 33 -10.03 -4.79 20.68
N VAL A 34 -10.12 -5.70 19.71
CA VAL A 34 -11.40 -6.30 19.30
C VAL A 34 -12.07 -7.02 20.47
N LYS A 35 -11.32 -7.79 21.26
CA LYS A 35 -11.86 -8.48 22.45
C LYS A 35 -12.38 -7.51 23.52
N LYS A 36 -11.81 -6.31 23.62
CA LYS A 36 -12.21 -5.26 24.57
C LYS A 36 -13.29 -4.31 24.01
N ASN A 37 -13.70 -4.49 22.75
CA ASN A 37 -14.58 -3.56 22.05
C ASN A 37 -14.02 -2.12 22.00
N GLU A 38 -12.70 -1.99 21.90
CA GLU A 38 -11.97 -0.74 21.77
C GLU A 38 -11.56 -0.49 20.32
N VAL A 39 -11.40 0.77 19.93
CA VAL A 39 -11.02 1.16 18.57
C VAL A 39 -9.80 2.06 18.59
N ASP A 40 -8.70 1.58 18.01
CA ASP A 40 -7.49 2.35 17.72
C ASP A 40 -7.28 2.35 16.20
N TYR A 41 -7.77 3.40 15.54
CA TYR A 41 -7.70 3.50 14.08
C TYR A 41 -6.27 3.55 13.55
N LEU A 42 -5.33 4.09 14.31
CA LEU A 42 -3.91 4.10 13.95
C LEU A 42 -3.39 2.66 13.93
N LEU A 43 -3.58 1.92 15.02
CA LEU A 43 -3.08 0.54 15.11
C LEU A 43 -3.74 -0.39 14.09
N ILE A 44 -5.05 -0.23 13.84
CA ILE A 44 -5.78 -0.98 12.81
C ILE A 44 -5.21 -0.66 11.41
N SER A 45 -4.88 0.60 11.13
CA SER A 45 -4.28 1.02 9.85
C SER A 45 -2.88 0.43 9.68
N LEU A 46 -2.03 0.53 10.70
CA LEU A 46 -0.68 -0.05 10.66
C LEU A 46 -0.72 -1.56 10.48
N ARG A 47 -1.65 -2.26 11.15
CA ARG A 47 -1.89 -3.69 10.94
C ARG A 47 -2.22 -4.00 9.49
N ALA A 48 -3.12 -3.23 8.87
CA ALA A 48 -3.49 -3.43 7.47
C ALA A 48 -2.30 -3.21 6.52
N ILE A 49 -1.54 -2.13 6.74
CA ILE A 49 -0.37 -1.79 5.93
C ILE A 49 0.72 -2.85 6.08
N ALA A 50 1.03 -3.29 7.31
CA ALA A 50 2.05 -4.31 7.55
C ALA A 50 1.68 -5.66 6.91
N ASN A 51 0.42 -6.10 7.05
CA ASN A 51 -0.04 -7.35 6.41
C ASN A 51 0.07 -7.25 4.87
N TYR A 52 -0.37 -6.14 4.28
CA TYR A 52 -0.28 -5.97 2.83
C TYR A 52 1.17 -5.81 2.35
N THR A 53 2.04 -5.19 3.15
CA THR A 53 3.49 -5.15 2.92
C THR A 53 4.07 -6.57 2.87
N GLY A 54 3.63 -7.48 3.76
CA GLY A 54 3.96 -8.90 3.71
C GLY A 54 3.62 -9.54 2.37
N VAL A 55 2.38 -9.33 1.89
CA VAL A 55 1.93 -9.84 0.59
C VAL A 55 2.77 -9.28 -0.57
N LEU A 56 3.08 -7.98 -0.55
CA LEU A 56 3.88 -7.35 -1.60
C LEU A 56 5.33 -7.81 -1.57
N PHE A 57 5.91 -8.02 -0.38
CA PHE A 57 7.26 -8.51 -0.22
C PHE A 57 7.39 -9.97 -0.69
N GLU A 58 6.43 -10.83 -0.34
CA GLU A 58 6.39 -12.20 -0.84
C GLU A 58 6.32 -12.24 -2.38
N ARG A 59 5.49 -11.39 -2.99
CA ARG A 59 5.43 -11.23 -4.46
C ARG A 59 6.75 -10.74 -5.02
N LEU A 60 7.39 -9.75 -4.40
CA LEU A 60 8.67 -9.21 -4.84
C LEU A 60 9.74 -10.31 -4.94
N ILE A 61 9.83 -11.17 -3.92
CA ILE A 61 10.79 -12.29 -3.88
C ILE A 61 10.38 -13.40 -4.86
N SER A 62 9.11 -13.80 -4.85
CA SER A 62 8.61 -14.90 -5.68
C SER A 62 8.65 -14.60 -7.18
N TYR A 63 8.58 -13.32 -7.55
CA TYR A 63 8.52 -12.89 -8.95
C TYR A 63 9.86 -12.38 -9.49
N GLN A 64 10.97 -12.62 -8.79
CA GLN A 64 12.30 -12.17 -9.25
C GLN A 64 12.71 -12.74 -10.62
N ASP A 65 12.17 -13.91 -10.98
CA ASP A 65 12.45 -14.57 -12.27
C ASP A 65 11.36 -14.30 -13.33
N LEU A 66 10.29 -13.59 -12.96
CA LEU A 66 9.24 -13.17 -13.89
C LEU A 66 9.66 -11.90 -14.66
N PRO A 67 8.92 -11.50 -15.71
CA PRO A 67 9.18 -10.24 -16.42
C PRO A 67 9.31 -9.04 -15.47
N ILE A 68 10.20 -8.10 -15.79
CA ILE A 68 10.57 -6.95 -14.93
C ILE A 68 9.38 -6.14 -14.39
N GLU A 69 8.26 -6.12 -15.09
CA GLU A 69 7.03 -5.42 -14.74
C GLU A 69 6.49 -5.88 -13.37
N TYR A 70 6.63 -7.17 -13.04
CA TYR A 70 6.16 -7.74 -11.77
C TYR A 70 6.98 -7.21 -10.58
N THR A 71 8.31 -7.16 -10.73
CA THR A 71 9.21 -6.59 -9.71
C THR A 71 9.00 -5.08 -9.59
N ALA A 72 8.85 -4.38 -10.72
CA ALA A 72 8.61 -2.93 -10.75
C ALA A 72 7.29 -2.54 -10.04
N ILE A 73 6.19 -3.26 -10.30
CA ILE A 73 4.90 -3.04 -9.62
C ILE A 73 5.03 -3.29 -8.12
N SER A 74 5.70 -4.38 -7.72
CA SER A 74 5.86 -4.72 -6.31
C SER A 74 6.68 -3.66 -5.56
N ALA A 75 7.81 -3.22 -6.13
CA ALA A 75 8.63 -2.16 -5.58
C ALA A 75 7.87 -0.82 -5.46
N ARG A 76 7.10 -0.46 -6.50
CA ARG A 76 6.25 0.73 -6.48
C ARG A 76 5.21 0.66 -5.35
N ASN A 77 4.50 -0.45 -5.23
CA ASN A 77 3.44 -0.58 -4.23
C ASN A 77 4.01 -0.58 -2.80
N LEU A 78 5.22 -1.11 -2.61
CA LEU A 78 5.95 -1.05 -1.34
C LEU A 78 6.33 0.39 -0.98
N PHE A 79 6.78 1.20 -1.95
CA PHE A 79 6.99 2.63 -1.74
C PHE A 79 5.70 3.34 -1.33
N GLU A 80 4.59 3.08 -2.03
CA GLU A 80 3.29 3.68 -1.69
C GLU A 80 2.84 3.29 -0.27
N CYS A 81 3.03 2.02 0.13
CA CYS A 81 2.78 1.57 1.51
C CYS A 81 3.65 2.30 2.54
N TYR A 82 4.93 2.53 2.22
CA TYR A 82 5.84 3.31 3.06
C TYR A 82 5.32 4.74 3.26
N LEU A 83 4.91 5.42 2.19
CA LEU A 83 4.37 6.79 2.28
C LEU A 83 3.10 6.85 3.14
N ILE A 84 2.21 5.87 3.00
CA ILE A 84 0.98 5.77 3.81
C ILE A 84 1.34 5.57 5.29
N ALA A 85 2.22 4.62 5.61
CA ALA A 85 2.65 4.35 6.98
C ALA A 85 3.29 5.60 7.62
N ALA A 86 4.20 6.26 6.90
CA ALA A 86 4.88 7.46 7.37
C ALA A 86 3.89 8.60 7.63
N TYR A 87 2.93 8.81 6.74
CA TYR A 87 1.94 9.86 6.92
C TYR A 87 1.04 9.60 8.13
N ILE A 88 0.51 8.38 8.26
CA ILE A 88 -0.35 7.99 9.38
C ILE A 88 0.38 8.03 10.74
N ILE A 89 1.67 7.67 10.78
CA ILE A 89 2.47 7.75 12.01
C ILE A 89 2.79 9.20 12.35
N SER A 90 3.01 10.06 11.36
CA SER A 90 3.25 11.49 11.60
C SER A 90 2.03 12.25 12.11
N ASP A 91 0.82 11.79 11.76
CA ASP A 91 -0.46 12.33 12.23
C ASP A 91 -1.44 11.16 12.49
N PRO A 92 -1.50 10.65 13.74
CA PRO A 92 -2.37 9.54 14.14
C PRO A 92 -3.86 9.72 13.77
N SER A 93 -4.34 10.97 13.67
CA SER A 93 -5.73 11.25 13.28
C SER A 93 -6.05 10.74 11.87
N LYS A 94 -5.02 10.61 11.02
CA LYS A 94 -5.11 10.09 9.64
C LYS A 94 -5.39 8.60 9.57
N GLY A 95 -5.16 7.83 10.63
CA GLY A 95 -5.55 6.42 10.66
C GLY A 95 -7.05 6.23 10.43
N LYS A 96 -7.88 7.06 11.06
CA LYS A 96 -9.34 7.02 10.85
C LYS A 96 -9.71 7.42 9.42
N GLU A 97 -9.03 8.44 8.90
CA GLU A 97 -9.24 8.94 7.55
C GLU A 97 -8.92 7.85 6.50
N PHE A 98 -7.80 7.13 6.67
CA PHE A 98 -7.38 6.03 5.80
C PHE A 98 -8.40 4.89 5.78
N ILE A 99 -8.80 4.41 6.95
CA ILE A 99 -9.81 3.33 7.05
C ILE A 99 -11.14 3.75 6.42
N SER A 100 -11.50 5.04 6.51
CA SER A 100 -12.72 5.59 5.94
C SER A 100 -12.68 5.72 4.40
N GLN A 101 -11.52 5.52 3.75
CA GLN A 101 -11.44 5.48 2.29
C GLN A 101 -12.04 4.18 1.73
N LYS A 102 -11.89 3.04 2.44
CA LYS A 102 -12.35 1.73 1.95
C LYS A 102 -13.83 1.72 1.51
N PRO A 103 -14.81 2.17 2.32
CA PRO A 103 -16.22 2.14 1.89
C PRO A 103 -16.47 2.96 0.63
N ARG A 104 -15.76 4.10 0.47
CA ARG A 104 -15.85 4.94 -0.72
C ARG A 104 -15.27 4.22 -1.94
N GLU A 105 -14.07 3.68 -1.82
CA GLU A 105 -13.43 2.90 -2.90
C GLU A 105 -14.29 1.72 -3.31
N GLU A 106 -14.89 1.04 -2.34
CA GLU A 106 -15.77 -0.10 -2.60
C GLU A 106 -17.04 0.32 -3.36
N LEU A 107 -17.62 1.48 -3.07
CA LEU A 107 -18.72 2.04 -3.87
C LEU A 107 -18.26 2.36 -5.30
N GLU A 108 -17.14 3.07 -5.45
CA GLU A 108 -16.57 3.43 -6.76
C GLU A 108 -16.29 2.18 -7.62
N ILE A 109 -15.77 1.10 -7.01
CA ILE A 109 -15.53 -0.19 -7.67
C ILE A 109 -16.84 -0.84 -8.15
N ASN A 110 -17.84 -0.93 -7.27
CA ASN A 110 -19.12 -1.55 -7.61
C ASN A 110 -19.89 -0.74 -8.67
N GLU A 111 -19.88 0.59 -8.57
CA GLU A 111 -20.44 1.49 -9.58
C GLU A 111 -19.70 1.35 -10.92
N GLY A 112 -18.36 1.23 -10.87
CA GLY A 112 -17.53 0.93 -12.04
C GLY A 112 -17.93 -0.39 -12.71
N PHE A 113 -18.08 -1.48 -11.95
CA PHE A 113 -18.53 -2.76 -12.49
C PHE A 113 -19.94 -2.67 -13.09
N LEU A 114 -20.86 -1.95 -12.45
CA LEU A 114 -22.20 -1.72 -13.02
C LEU A 114 -22.13 -0.98 -14.36
N SER A 115 -21.25 0.01 -14.49
CA SER A 115 -21.06 0.77 -15.74
C SER A 115 -20.53 -0.07 -16.90
N LEU A 116 -19.85 -1.17 -16.60
CA LEU A 116 -19.32 -2.12 -17.58
C LEU A 116 -20.32 -3.22 -17.96
N THR A 117 -21.49 -3.28 -17.30
CA THR A 117 -22.51 -4.27 -17.62
C THR A 117 -23.11 -4.03 -19.00
N THR A 118 -23.48 -5.11 -19.67
CA THR A 118 -24.09 -5.09 -21.00
C THR A 118 -25.42 -5.82 -20.96
N LYS A 119 -26.17 -5.77 -22.07
CA LYS A 119 -27.41 -6.55 -22.24
C LYS A 119 -27.26 -8.07 -22.02
N ASN A 120 -26.03 -8.59 -22.11
CA ASN A 120 -25.73 -10.01 -21.90
C ASN A 120 -25.30 -10.32 -20.46
N THR A 121 -25.19 -9.31 -19.59
CA THR A 121 -24.83 -9.53 -18.19
C THR A 121 -26.03 -10.08 -17.44
N SER A 122 -25.82 -11.11 -16.61
CA SER A 122 -26.93 -11.72 -15.88
C SER A 122 -27.58 -10.73 -14.90
N GLU A 123 -28.90 -10.78 -14.80
CA GLU A 123 -29.66 -9.97 -13.84
C GLU A 123 -29.25 -10.28 -12.39
N GLU A 124 -28.90 -11.53 -12.09
CA GLU A 124 -28.40 -11.95 -10.78
C GLU A 124 -27.09 -11.26 -10.41
N SER A 125 -26.14 -11.14 -11.36
CA SER A 125 -24.89 -10.41 -11.12
C SER A 125 -25.14 -8.93 -10.90
N ILE A 126 -26.02 -8.31 -11.70
CA ILE A 126 -26.41 -6.91 -11.54
C ILE A 126 -27.06 -6.68 -10.16
N LYS A 127 -27.97 -7.56 -9.75
CA LYS A 127 -28.64 -7.51 -8.45
C LYS A 127 -27.62 -7.65 -7.32
N SER A 128 -26.71 -8.61 -7.39
CA SER A 128 -25.67 -8.82 -6.37
C SER A 128 -24.81 -7.56 -6.15
N ILE A 129 -24.43 -6.88 -7.23
CA ILE A 129 -23.65 -5.63 -7.13
C ILE A 129 -24.48 -4.51 -6.49
N ARG A 130 -25.76 -4.36 -6.88
CA ARG A 130 -26.67 -3.36 -6.29
C ARG A 130 -26.91 -3.61 -4.80
N ASP A 131 -27.16 -4.86 -4.41
CA ASP A 131 -27.35 -5.24 -3.01
C ASP A 131 -26.09 -4.90 -2.18
N ARG A 132 -24.89 -5.09 -2.76
CA ARG A 132 -23.63 -4.70 -2.11
C ARG A 132 -23.49 -3.19 -1.93
N ILE A 133 -23.86 -2.40 -2.94
CA ILE A 133 -23.85 -0.92 -2.86
C ILE A 133 -24.77 -0.44 -1.73
N GLU A 134 -25.99 -0.96 -1.66
CA GLU A 134 -26.95 -0.56 -0.62
C GLU A 134 -26.46 -0.94 0.79
N TYR A 135 -25.88 -2.13 0.94
CA TYR A 135 -25.24 -2.53 2.20
C TYR A 135 -24.12 -1.58 2.65
N ILE A 136 -23.25 -1.16 1.71
CA ILE A 136 -22.15 -0.23 2.05
C ILE A 136 -22.70 1.14 2.44
N ARG A 137 -23.71 1.66 1.71
CA ARG A 137 -24.38 2.93 2.04
C ARG A 137 -24.97 2.90 3.44
N GLU A 138 -25.57 1.77 3.84
CA GLU A 138 -26.11 1.59 5.18
C GLU A 138 -25.00 1.64 6.25
N ILE A 139 -23.89 0.93 6.05
CA ILE A 139 -22.74 0.97 6.96
C ILE A 139 -22.21 2.39 7.14
N VAL A 140 -21.99 3.10 6.04
CA VAL A 140 -21.46 4.48 6.06
C VAL A 140 -22.40 5.40 6.86
N ARG A 141 -23.71 5.26 6.64
CA ARG A 141 -24.75 6.01 7.35
C ARG A 141 -24.76 5.73 8.85
N VAL A 142 -24.82 4.45 9.24
CA VAL A 142 -24.91 4.02 10.65
C VAL A 142 -23.65 4.39 11.44
N ASN A 143 -22.47 4.31 10.83
CA ASN A 143 -21.20 4.56 11.51
C ASN A 143 -20.73 6.03 11.39
N HIS A 144 -21.56 6.91 10.82
CA HIS A 144 -21.24 8.31 10.58
C HIS A 144 -19.85 8.52 9.95
N LEU A 145 -19.49 7.64 9.01
CA LEU A 145 -18.20 7.73 8.32
C LEU A 145 -18.27 8.87 7.32
N THR A 146 -17.43 9.88 7.48
CA THR A 146 -17.27 10.92 6.47
C THR A 146 -16.32 10.39 5.40
N PRO A 147 -16.75 10.27 4.13
CA PRO A 147 -15.86 9.86 3.06
C PRO A 147 -14.73 10.88 2.94
N SER A 148 -13.49 10.47 3.21
CA SER A 148 -12.34 11.33 2.89
C SER A 148 -12.08 11.31 1.38
N LYS A 149 -11.37 12.32 0.89
CA LYS A 149 -10.79 12.28 -0.46
C LYS A 149 -9.67 11.24 -0.46
N ASN A 150 -9.63 10.42 -1.51
CA ASN A 150 -8.54 9.45 -1.69
C ASN A 150 -7.20 10.20 -1.71
N TRP A 151 -6.21 9.67 -1.00
CA TRP A 151 -4.88 10.25 -1.01
C TRP A 151 -4.18 9.93 -2.32
N THR A 152 -3.72 10.95 -3.03
CA THR A 152 -2.85 10.72 -4.19
C THR A 152 -1.43 10.44 -3.71
N VAL A 153 -0.69 9.58 -4.43
CA VAL A 153 0.71 9.30 -4.10
C VAL A 153 1.57 10.58 -4.08
N SER A 154 1.31 11.50 -5.01
CA SER A 154 1.94 12.84 -5.02
C SER A 154 1.64 13.66 -3.76
N HIS A 155 0.41 13.60 -3.25
CA HIS A 155 0.07 14.23 -1.98
C HIS A 155 0.86 13.60 -0.83
N LEU A 156 0.85 12.27 -0.70
CA LEU A 156 1.58 11.55 0.34
C LEU A 156 3.09 11.82 0.30
N ALA A 157 3.69 11.84 -0.90
CA ALA A 157 5.10 12.14 -1.08
C ALA A 157 5.45 13.55 -0.59
N ARG A 158 4.57 14.55 -0.81
CA ARG A 158 4.77 15.89 -0.25
C ARG A 158 4.63 15.92 1.28
N GLN A 159 3.65 15.22 1.83
CA GLN A 159 3.43 15.18 3.29
C GLN A 159 4.56 14.45 4.04
N THR A 160 5.28 13.56 3.37
CA THR A 160 6.34 12.73 3.97
C THR A 160 7.76 13.14 3.54
N ASN A 161 7.90 14.26 2.82
CA ASN A 161 9.18 14.76 2.29
C ASN A 161 9.89 13.82 1.28
N ASN A 162 9.13 13.01 0.55
CA ASN A 162 9.62 12.04 -0.45
C ASN A 162 9.32 12.48 -1.90
N GLU A 163 9.14 13.78 -2.16
CA GLU A 163 8.71 14.26 -3.49
C GLU A 163 9.76 14.00 -4.59
N GLN A 164 11.05 14.13 -4.28
CA GLN A 164 12.11 13.85 -5.25
C GLN A 164 12.11 12.38 -5.67
N GLU A 165 12.00 11.48 -4.70
CA GLU A 165 11.94 10.05 -4.92
C GLU A 165 10.68 9.67 -5.70
N TYR A 166 9.53 10.20 -5.30
CA TYR A 166 8.28 10.06 -6.05
C TYR A 166 8.43 10.51 -7.51
N LYS A 167 9.07 11.66 -7.79
CA LYS A 167 9.27 12.13 -9.18
C LYS A 167 10.18 11.20 -9.98
N ALA A 168 11.26 10.69 -9.37
CA ALA A 168 12.17 9.76 -10.03
C ALA A 168 11.46 8.44 -10.36
N PHE A 169 10.75 7.89 -9.37
CA PHE A 169 10.03 6.63 -9.48
C PHE A 169 8.80 6.69 -10.33
N PHE A 170 8.02 7.76 -10.27
CA PHE A 170 6.89 7.96 -11.16
C PHE A 170 7.33 7.90 -12.63
N LYS A 171 8.44 8.56 -12.98
CA LYS A 171 9.01 8.51 -14.34
C LYS A 171 9.45 7.10 -14.70
N LEU A 172 10.17 6.43 -13.82
CA LEU A 172 10.72 5.09 -14.07
C LEU A 172 9.63 4.03 -14.16
N TYR A 173 8.79 3.91 -13.14
CA TYR A 173 7.67 2.96 -13.09
C TYR A 173 6.71 3.16 -14.26
N SER A 174 6.44 4.39 -14.68
CA SER A 174 5.59 4.63 -15.86
C SER A 174 6.13 4.04 -17.16
N LYS A 175 7.45 3.84 -17.28
CA LYS A 175 8.06 3.20 -18.47
C LYS A 175 8.04 1.68 -18.40
N TYR A 176 8.05 1.11 -17.20
CA TYR A 176 8.11 -0.33 -16.97
C TYR A 176 6.75 -0.97 -16.66
N ILE A 177 5.71 -0.20 -16.30
CA ILE A 177 4.40 -0.75 -15.91
C ILE A 177 3.34 -0.52 -17.00
N HIS A 178 3.52 0.48 -17.85
CA HIS A 178 2.56 0.82 -18.90
C HIS A 178 3.12 0.51 -20.29
N PRO A 179 2.24 0.20 -21.28
CA PRO A 179 2.64 0.14 -22.68
C PRO A 179 3.25 1.48 -23.10
N SER A 180 4.57 1.53 -23.14
CA SER A 180 5.34 2.72 -23.48
C SER A 180 6.23 2.40 -24.68
N SER A 181 6.61 3.42 -25.44
CA SER A 181 7.52 3.24 -26.58
C SER A 181 8.81 2.50 -26.18
N TRP A 182 9.26 2.66 -24.93
CA TRP A 182 10.38 1.90 -24.38
C TRP A 182 10.12 0.39 -24.40
N ILE A 183 9.03 -0.11 -23.81
CA ILE A 183 8.73 -1.55 -23.81
C ILE A 183 8.40 -2.03 -25.23
N MET A 184 7.62 -1.26 -25.98
CA MET A 184 7.05 -1.71 -27.25
C MET A 184 8.05 -1.74 -28.41
N ASN A 185 9.08 -0.89 -28.37
CA ASN A 185 10.07 -0.78 -29.46
C ASN A 185 11.48 -1.25 -29.07
N SER A 186 11.69 -1.70 -27.83
CA SER A 186 12.98 -2.26 -27.42
C SER A 186 12.98 -3.77 -27.52
N ASN A 187 14.15 -4.35 -27.72
CA ASN A 187 14.34 -5.79 -27.59
C ASN A 187 14.18 -6.21 -26.12
N ARG A 188 13.78 -7.47 -25.91
CA ARG A 188 13.54 -8.00 -24.56
C ARG A 188 14.72 -7.80 -23.60
N TYR A 189 15.95 -8.01 -24.06
CA TYR A 189 17.14 -7.88 -23.22
C TYR A 189 17.44 -6.43 -22.77
N GLU A 190 16.85 -5.43 -23.45
CA GLU A 190 17.03 -4.01 -23.12
C GLU A 190 16.13 -3.60 -21.96
N TYR A 191 14.86 -3.98 -22.01
CA TYR A 191 13.89 -3.62 -20.97
C TYR A 191 13.81 -4.66 -19.83
N ASP A 192 13.85 -5.96 -20.11
CA ASP A 192 13.87 -7.03 -19.10
C ASP A 192 15.30 -7.30 -18.62
N ASN A 193 16.03 -6.21 -18.33
CA ASN A 193 17.45 -6.24 -17.99
C ASN A 193 17.66 -6.68 -16.53
N PRO A 194 18.54 -7.67 -16.25
CA PRO A 194 18.81 -8.13 -14.89
C PRO A 194 19.28 -7.03 -13.92
N VAL A 195 20.05 -6.06 -14.40
CA VAL A 195 20.53 -4.93 -13.58
C VAL A 195 19.36 -4.07 -13.12
N PHE A 196 18.45 -3.72 -14.03
CA PHE A 196 17.27 -2.91 -13.71
C PHE A 196 16.30 -3.66 -12.80
N LYS A 197 16.11 -4.96 -13.04
CA LYS A 197 15.31 -5.82 -12.16
C LYS A 197 15.88 -5.85 -10.75
N ASN A 198 17.21 -5.96 -10.61
CA ASN A 198 17.87 -5.97 -9.32
C ASN A 198 17.73 -4.62 -8.58
N ILE A 199 17.72 -3.49 -9.31
CA ILE A 199 17.43 -2.18 -8.72
C ILE A 199 16.01 -2.17 -8.12
N PHE A 200 14.99 -2.64 -8.84
CA PHE A 200 13.62 -2.71 -8.30
C PHE A 200 13.55 -3.65 -7.09
N LEU A 201 14.24 -4.79 -7.14
CA LEU A 201 14.30 -5.72 -6.01
C LEU A 201 14.88 -5.05 -4.76
N LEU A 202 16.03 -4.38 -4.89
CA LEU A 202 16.68 -3.67 -3.79
C LEU A 202 15.80 -2.54 -3.24
N GLN A 203 15.09 -1.82 -4.12
CA GLN A 203 14.17 -0.75 -3.70
C GLN A 203 12.96 -1.31 -2.94
N GLY A 204 12.35 -2.39 -3.41
CA GLY A 204 11.27 -3.05 -2.67
C GLY A 204 11.72 -3.57 -1.30
N GLN A 205 12.92 -4.18 -1.21
CA GLN A 205 13.52 -4.59 0.06
C GLN A 205 13.79 -3.41 0.99
N HIS A 206 14.30 -2.30 0.44
CA HIS A 206 14.55 -1.07 1.18
C HIS A 206 13.26 -0.55 1.82
N TYR A 207 12.18 -0.37 1.06
CA TYR A 207 10.93 0.14 1.62
C TYR A 207 10.26 -0.79 2.60
N THR A 208 10.37 -2.10 2.38
CA THR A 208 9.90 -3.08 3.35
C THR A 208 10.62 -2.87 4.69
N SER A 209 11.95 -2.73 4.66
CA SER A 209 12.73 -2.41 5.87
C SER A 209 12.32 -1.08 6.50
N CYS A 210 12.10 -0.04 5.70
CA CYS A 210 11.68 1.27 6.19
C CYS A 210 10.32 1.19 6.89
N ILE A 211 9.35 0.48 6.31
CA ILE A 211 8.04 0.24 6.92
C ILE A 211 8.20 -0.49 8.26
N THR A 212 8.97 -1.58 8.27
CA THR A 212 9.19 -2.38 9.48
C THR A 212 9.81 -1.54 10.60
N LYS A 213 10.88 -0.79 10.31
CA LYS A 213 11.54 0.08 11.31
C LYS A 213 10.63 1.19 11.81
N LEU A 214 9.92 1.85 10.91
CA LEU A 214 9.01 2.94 11.25
C LEU A 214 7.90 2.48 12.19
N ILE A 215 7.35 1.28 11.94
CA ILE A 215 6.33 0.69 12.81
C ILE A 215 6.96 0.21 14.13
N ASP A 216 8.14 -0.41 14.09
CA ASP A 216 8.83 -0.88 15.29
C ASP A 216 9.16 0.27 16.25
N GLU A 217 9.68 1.39 15.73
CA GLU A 217 9.92 2.61 16.50
C GLU A 217 8.64 3.16 17.14
N TYR A 218 7.52 3.15 16.40
CA TYR A 218 6.23 3.55 16.94
C TYR A 218 5.78 2.64 18.10
N LEU A 219 5.91 1.31 17.95
CA LEU A 219 5.55 0.34 18.98
C LEU A 219 6.48 0.42 20.21
N GLY A 220 7.77 0.62 19.99
CA GLY A 220 8.77 0.82 21.04
C GLY A 220 8.48 2.06 21.88
N ASN A 221 8.16 3.19 21.24
CA ASN A 221 7.79 4.42 21.94
C ASN A 221 6.48 4.28 22.74
N LYS A 222 5.53 3.45 22.29
CA LYS A 222 4.28 3.16 23.02
C LYS A 222 4.50 2.36 24.31
N THR A 223 5.64 1.67 24.46
CA THR A 223 5.95 0.85 25.65
C THR A 223 6.62 1.67 26.76
N ILE A 224 7.13 2.86 26.45
CA ILE A 224 7.87 3.74 27.38
C ILE A 224 6.97 4.87 27.95
N ALA A 225 5.81 5.13 27.33
CA ALA A 225 4.82 6.12 27.77
C ALA A 225 3.71 5.48 28.62
#